data_AF-A0A2T7BI68-F1
#
_entry.id   AF-A0A2T7BI68-F1
#
_cell.length_a   1.000
_cell.length_b   1.000
_cell.length_c   1.000
_cell.angle_alpha   90.00
_cell.angle_beta   90.00
_cell.angle_gamma   90.00
#
_symmetry.space_group_name_H-M   'P 1'
#
loop_
_entity.id
_entity.type
_entity.pdbx_description
1 polymer ?
#
loop_
_entity_poly.entity_id
_entity_poly.type
_entity_poly.pdbx_seq_one_letter_code
_entity_poly.pdbx_strand_id
1 'polypeptide(L)'
;MPYAVTIVPVSPLRKLAAHTSEMISQSLFGDCLEVLHEADNGWVKIRHQYDGYEGFITASHIEPVPLDYYEAAPTHFTAGWSNTVTVNDLPMHLPFGCVLKTEEAVTWGLTSIRFNAALTLLPKHHPGSEPFRQQLLAFAHAYLNTAYLWGGRTVFGVDCSGFTQSVYRVLGIPLLRDAYQQATQGQVLDFLQEARPGDLAFFDNAEGRITHVGILLNDHEILHASGKVRIDAIDTQGIINAETGVRTHQLRIIKRLF
;
A
#
# COMPACT_ATOMS: atom_id res chain seq x y z
N MET A 1 18.63 -12.64 14.79
CA MET A 1 18.29 -13.01 13.40
C MET A 1 17.68 -11.77 12.77
N PRO A 2 18.20 -11.27 11.63
CA PRO A 2 17.83 -9.94 11.15
C PRO A 2 16.46 -9.91 10.47
N TYR A 3 15.85 -11.04 10.10
CA TYR A 3 14.57 -11.04 9.40
C TYR A 3 13.42 -11.30 10.34
N ALA A 4 12.34 -10.54 10.14
CA ALA A 4 11.12 -10.70 10.90
C ALA A 4 9.89 -10.47 10.02
N VAL A 5 8.73 -10.83 10.55
CA VAL A 5 7.42 -10.68 9.92
C VAL A 5 6.47 -10.00 10.88
N THR A 6 5.58 -9.16 10.35
CA THR A 6 4.57 -8.47 11.16
C THR A 6 3.42 -9.41 11.53
N ILE A 7 3.09 -9.45 12.82
CA ILE A 7 2.12 -10.40 13.39
C ILE A 7 0.82 -9.77 13.90
N VAL A 8 0.74 -8.44 13.89
CA VAL A 8 -0.49 -7.68 14.16
C VAL A 8 -1.16 -7.28 12.85
N PRO A 9 -2.47 -6.95 12.82
CA PRO A 9 -3.16 -6.61 11.57
C PRO A 9 -2.53 -5.43 10.83
N VAL A 10 -2.21 -4.38 11.58
CA VAL A 10 -1.60 -3.15 11.09
C VAL A 10 -0.69 -2.61 12.18
N SER A 11 0.60 -2.49 11.87
CA SER A 11 1.57 -1.86 12.76
C SER A 11 1.98 -0.50 12.22
N PRO A 12 1.91 0.59 13.02
CA PRO A 12 2.34 1.90 12.55
C PRO A 12 3.87 1.96 12.42
N LEU A 13 4.35 2.41 11.26
CA LEU A 13 5.76 2.72 11.06
C LEU A 13 6.01 4.18 11.39
N ARG A 14 6.84 4.44 12.40
CA ARG A 14 7.10 5.77 12.95
C ARG A 14 8.42 6.33 12.45
N LYS A 15 8.50 7.65 12.32
CA LYS A 15 9.72 8.38 11.96
C LYS A 15 10.82 8.27 13.02
N LEU A 16 10.44 8.34 14.29
CA LEU A 16 11.30 8.20 15.47
C LEU A 16 10.74 7.10 16.37
N ALA A 17 11.59 6.55 17.25
CA ALA A 17 11.26 5.53 18.25
C ALA A 17 10.37 6.08 19.39
N ALA A 18 9.15 6.52 19.06
CA ALA A 18 8.20 7.07 20.02
C ALA A 18 6.77 6.93 19.49
N HIS A 19 5.82 6.63 20.40
CA HIS A 19 4.40 6.52 20.03
C HIS A 19 3.81 7.83 19.51
N THR A 20 4.32 8.97 19.99
CA THR A 20 3.91 10.32 19.58
C THR A 20 4.59 10.80 18.29
N SER A 21 5.60 10.07 17.78
CA SER A 21 6.24 10.40 16.51
C SER A 21 5.23 10.32 15.37
N GLU A 22 5.47 11.11 14.32
CA GLU A 22 4.77 10.98 13.05
C GLU A 22 4.76 9.53 12.55
N MET A 23 3.58 9.06 12.13
CA MET A 23 3.44 7.82 11.35
C MET A 23 3.73 8.13 9.90
N ILE A 24 4.73 7.46 9.33
CA ILE A 24 5.21 7.68 7.96
C ILE A 24 4.79 6.55 7.02
N SER A 25 4.43 5.40 7.57
CA SER A 25 3.89 4.26 6.82
C SER A 25 3.20 3.29 7.79
N GLN A 26 2.80 2.13 7.29
CA GLN A 26 2.29 1.01 8.08
C GLN A 26 2.97 -0.28 7.63
N SER A 27 3.13 -1.25 8.52
CA SER A 27 3.47 -2.63 8.21
C SER A 27 2.22 -3.50 8.41
N LEU A 28 1.79 -4.21 7.37
CA LEU A 28 0.60 -5.06 7.46
C LEU A 28 0.96 -6.46 7.92
N PHE A 29 -0.01 -7.21 8.45
CA PHE A 29 0.19 -8.62 8.79
C PHE A 29 0.82 -9.40 7.62
N GLY A 30 1.89 -10.15 7.90
CA GLY A 30 2.65 -10.89 6.88
C GLY A 30 3.72 -10.08 6.15
N ASP A 31 3.80 -8.75 6.33
CA ASP A 31 4.89 -7.94 5.80
C ASP A 31 6.22 -8.40 6.42
N CYS A 32 7.14 -8.82 5.56
CA CYS A 32 8.50 -9.17 5.93
C CYS A 32 9.39 -7.92 5.97
N LEU A 33 10.35 -7.92 6.89
CA LEU A 33 11.25 -6.82 7.14
C LEU A 33 12.62 -7.29 7.65
N GLU A 34 13.61 -6.43 7.46
CA GLU A 34 14.95 -6.54 8.05
C GLU A 34 15.02 -5.63 9.28
N VAL A 35 15.43 -6.17 10.42
CA VAL A 35 15.72 -5.45 11.65
C VAL A 35 17.15 -4.90 11.55
N LEU A 36 17.27 -3.57 11.49
CA LEU A 36 18.55 -2.87 11.34
C LEU A 36 19.25 -2.70 12.68
N HIS A 37 18.50 -2.29 13.71
CA HIS A 37 18.97 -2.22 15.10
C HIS A 37 17.80 -2.11 16.06
N GLU A 38 18.04 -2.53 17.29
CA GLU A 38 17.16 -2.27 18.43
C GLU A 38 17.35 -0.83 18.93
N ALA A 39 16.27 -0.25 19.43
CA ALA A 39 16.24 1.05 20.08
C ALA A 39 15.60 0.92 21.47
N ASP A 40 15.70 1.97 22.28
CA ASP A 40 15.19 1.96 23.64
C ASP A 40 13.68 1.69 23.70
N ASN A 41 13.23 1.16 24.84
CA ASN A 41 11.82 0.96 25.17
C ASN A 41 11.06 0.04 24.20
N GLY A 42 11.73 -0.99 23.67
CA GLY A 42 11.10 -2.02 22.84
C GLY A 42 10.80 -1.55 21.41
N TRP A 43 11.46 -0.50 20.94
CA TRP A 43 11.43 -0.09 19.55
C TRP A 43 12.53 -0.78 18.75
N VAL A 44 12.27 -1.00 17.47
CA VAL A 44 13.28 -1.49 16.53
C VAL A 44 13.21 -0.66 15.27
N LYS A 45 14.38 -0.32 14.71
CA LYS A 45 14.46 0.26 13.38
C LYS A 45 14.46 -0.86 12.36
N ILE A 46 13.57 -0.78 11.39
CA ILE A 46 13.39 -1.79 10.36
C ILE A 46 13.55 -1.19 8.96
N ARG A 47 13.77 -2.08 7.99
CA ARG A 47 13.63 -1.84 6.57
C ARG A 47 12.62 -2.83 6.00
N HIS A 48 11.59 -2.34 5.32
CA HIS A 48 10.64 -3.20 4.64
C HIS A 48 11.30 -3.96 3.50
N GLN A 49 10.97 -5.25 3.37
CA GLN A 49 11.41 -6.05 2.22
C GLN A 49 10.86 -5.52 0.90
N TYR A 50 9.61 -5.05 0.91
CA TYR A 50 8.85 -4.76 -0.31
C TYR A 50 9.37 -3.55 -1.09
N ASP A 51 9.67 -2.45 -0.40
CA ASP A 51 10.00 -1.16 -1.00
C ASP A 51 11.29 -0.53 -0.41
N GLY A 52 11.95 -1.23 0.53
CA GLY A 52 13.13 -0.72 1.22
C GLY A 52 12.84 0.44 2.18
N TYR A 53 11.57 0.74 2.48
CA TYR A 53 11.23 1.87 3.33
C TYR A 53 11.63 1.62 4.79
N GLU A 54 12.24 2.62 5.42
CA GLU A 54 12.75 2.50 6.79
C GLU A 54 11.91 3.27 7.79
N GLY A 55 11.85 2.77 9.02
CA GLY A 55 11.25 3.46 10.14
C GLY A 55 11.30 2.63 11.41
N PHE A 56 10.56 3.06 12.43
CA PHE A 56 10.50 2.43 13.74
C PHE A 56 9.17 1.73 13.98
N ILE A 57 9.25 0.52 14.51
CA ILE A 57 8.10 -0.31 14.92
C ILE A 57 8.36 -0.84 16.34
N THR A 58 7.31 -1.25 17.05
CA THR A 58 7.45 -1.94 18.33
C THR A 58 7.84 -3.40 18.12
N ALA A 59 8.81 -3.89 18.88
CA ALA A 59 9.32 -5.27 18.80
C ALA A 59 8.22 -6.31 19.04
N SER A 60 7.20 -6.00 19.85
CA SER A 60 6.05 -6.87 20.11
C SER A 60 5.12 -7.07 18.91
N HIS A 61 5.29 -6.31 17.82
CA HIS A 61 4.46 -6.43 16.62
C HIS A 61 5.07 -7.35 15.56
N ILE A 62 6.25 -7.91 15.81
CA ILE A 62 7.00 -8.72 14.87
C ILE A 62 7.47 -10.03 15.50
N GLU A 63 7.66 -11.05 14.69
CA GLU A 63 8.28 -12.32 15.06
C GLU A 63 9.46 -12.62 14.13
N PRO A 64 10.55 -13.23 14.61
CA PRO A 64 11.66 -13.61 13.75
C PRO A 64 11.23 -14.70 12.77
N VAL A 65 11.78 -14.65 11.56
CA VAL A 65 11.58 -15.65 10.52
C VAL A 65 12.91 -16.10 9.92
N PRO A 66 13.00 -17.35 9.43
CA PRO A 66 14.18 -17.81 8.72
C PRO A 66 14.34 -17.11 7.35
N LEU A 67 15.57 -17.12 6.81
CA LEU A 67 15.91 -16.44 5.56
C LEU A 67 15.11 -16.99 4.37
N ASP A 68 14.85 -18.29 4.31
CA ASP A 68 14.05 -18.91 3.25
C ASP A 68 12.60 -18.38 3.22
N TYR A 69 11.97 -18.20 4.39
CA TYR A 69 10.67 -17.55 4.49
C TYR A 69 10.74 -16.08 4.07
N TYR A 70 11.80 -15.37 4.49
CA TYR A 70 12.04 -14.01 4.05
C TYR A 70 12.18 -13.95 2.52
N GLU A 71 12.95 -14.80 1.87
CA GLU A 71 13.17 -14.75 0.41
C GLU A 71 12.03 -15.33 -0.43
N ALA A 72 11.13 -16.12 0.17
CA ALA A 72 10.01 -16.70 -0.55
C ALA A 72 9.09 -15.65 -1.21
N ALA A 73 8.66 -15.95 -2.43
CA ALA A 73 7.68 -15.13 -3.13
C ALA A 73 6.30 -15.25 -2.45
N PRO A 74 5.55 -14.15 -2.33
CA PRO A 74 4.18 -14.24 -1.86
C PRO A 74 3.29 -14.94 -2.88
N THR A 75 2.27 -15.63 -2.39
CA THR A 75 1.36 -16.44 -3.20
C THR A 75 -0.09 -15.98 -3.04
N HIS A 76 -0.43 -15.40 -1.90
CA HIS A 76 -1.80 -15.09 -1.52
C HIS A 76 -1.97 -13.67 -1.00
N PHE A 77 -3.21 -13.22 -0.89
CA PHE A 77 -3.60 -12.02 -0.15
C PHE A 77 -4.97 -12.15 0.49
N THR A 78 -5.27 -11.23 1.42
CA THR A 78 -6.60 -11.08 2.03
C THR A 78 -7.51 -10.20 1.16
N ALA A 79 -8.60 -10.77 0.63
CA ALA A 79 -9.47 -10.09 -0.34
C ALA A 79 -10.72 -9.44 0.25
N GLY A 80 -11.13 -9.78 1.48
CA GLY A 80 -12.21 -9.11 2.17
C GLY A 80 -11.76 -7.80 2.82
N TRP A 81 -12.70 -6.88 3.10
CA TRP A 81 -12.42 -5.70 3.93
C TRP A 81 -11.95 -6.07 5.34
N SER A 82 -12.52 -7.14 5.89
CA SER A 82 -12.14 -7.76 7.16
C SER A 82 -12.14 -9.28 6.97
N ASN A 83 -11.04 -9.93 7.35
CA ASN A 83 -10.81 -11.36 7.17
C ASN A 83 -10.45 -11.96 8.52
N THR A 84 -11.22 -12.93 8.99
CA THR A 84 -10.99 -13.54 10.31
C THR A 84 -9.88 -14.58 10.24
N VAL A 85 -8.94 -14.50 11.18
CA VAL A 85 -7.90 -15.50 11.43
C VAL A 85 -7.88 -15.86 12.91
N THR A 86 -7.36 -17.04 13.24
CA THR A 86 -7.09 -17.44 14.63
C THR A 86 -5.59 -17.33 14.90
N VAL A 87 -5.22 -16.56 15.91
CA VAL A 87 -3.84 -16.37 16.38
C VAL A 87 -3.76 -16.85 17.83
N ASN A 88 -2.94 -17.88 18.08
CA ASN A 88 -2.80 -18.48 19.42
C ASN A 88 -4.17 -18.74 20.08
N ASP A 89 -5.06 -19.40 19.33
CA ASP A 89 -6.44 -19.74 19.71
C ASP A 89 -7.40 -18.56 19.96
N LEU A 90 -6.97 -17.32 19.68
CA LEU A 90 -7.79 -16.11 19.77
C LEU A 90 -8.11 -15.53 18.38
N PRO A 91 -9.30 -14.93 18.19
CA PRO A 91 -9.66 -14.34 16.91
C PRO A 91 -8.91 -13.01 16.65
N MET A 92 -8.55 -12.78 15.39
CA MET A 92 -8.01 -11.53 14.89
C MET A 92 -8.59 -11.21 13.51
N HIS A 93 -8.71 -9.92 13.18
CA HIS A 93 -9.21 -9.47 11.87
C HIS A 93 -8.08 -8.83 11.06
N LEU A 94 -7.88 -9.31 9.84
CA LEU A 94 -6.94 -8.77 8.88
C LEU A 94 -7.64 -7.86 7.87
N PRO A 95 -7.09 -6.68 7.56
CA PRO A 95 -7.63 -5.82 6.52
C PRO A 95 -7.44 -6.43 5.13
N PHE A 96 -8.14 -5.87 4.14
CA PHE A 96 -7.85 -6.09 2.72
C PHE A 96 -6.38 -5.80 2.39
N GLY A 97 -5.77 -6.63 1.54
CA GLY A 97 -4.46 -6.38 0.93
C GLY A 97 -3.24 -6.82 1.74
N CYS A 98 -3.41 -7.64 2.79
CA CYS A 98 -2.28 -8.30 3.44
C CYS A 98 -1.72 -9.35 2.47
N VAL A 99 -0.48 -9.20 2.03
CA VAL A 99 0.19 -10.12 1.09
C VAL A 99 0.93 -11.20 1.87
N LEU A 100 0.72 -12.46 1.50
CA LEU A 100 1.05 -13.63 2.33
C LEU A 100 1.88 -14.65 1.56
N LYS A 101 2.81 -15.29 2.27
CA LYS A 101 3.68 -16.38 1.81
C LYS A 101 3.27 -17.74 2.38
N THR A 102 1.99 -17.88 2.72
CA THR A 102 1.38 -19.06 3.34
C THR A 102 -0.05 -19.22 2.82
N GLU A 103 -0.61 -20.42 2.98
CA GLU A 103 -1.91 -20.79 2.40
C GLU A 103 -2.98 -21.04 3.48
N GLU A 104 -2.69 -21.84 4.51
CA GLU A 104 -3.71 -22.27 5.49
C GLU A 104 -3.33 -22.01 6.96
N ALA A 105 -2.08 -22.26 7.33
CA ALA A 105 -1.58 -22.04 8.67
C ALA A 105 -0.07 -21.79 8.64
N VAL A 106 0.44 -21.09 9.65
CA VAL A 106 1.87 -20.83 9.80
C VAL A 106 2.20 -20.53 11.25
N THR A 107 3.41 -20.87 11.67
CA THR A 107 3.94 -20.48 12.98
C THR A 107 5.20 -19.65 12.78
N TRP A 108 5.21 -18.43 13.31
CA TRP A 108 6.38 -17.55 13.37
C TRP A 108 6.74 -17.29 14.82
N GLY A 109 7.91 -17.73 15.25
CA GLY A 109 8.32 -17.61 16.65
C GLY A 109 7.28 -18.23 17.60
N LEU A 110 6.69 -17.39 18.46
CA LEU A 110 5.67 -17.78 19.44
C LEU A 110 4.23 -17.62 18.94
N THR A 111 4.06 -17.20 17.68
CA THR A 111 2.78 -16.86 17.10
C THR A 111 2.35 -17.93 16.10
N SER A 112 1.31 -18.69 16.45
CA SER A 112 0.66 -19.68 15.59
C SER A 112 -0.59 -19.09 14.97
N ILE A 113 -0.72 -19.16 13.64
CA ILE A 113 -1.80 -18.57 12.85
C ILE A 113 -2.51 -19.64 12.04
N ARG A 114 -3.84 -19.58 12.02
CA ARG A 114 -4.72 -20.35 11.13
C ARG A 114 -5.68 -19.42 10.42
N PHE A 115 -5.82 -19.56 9.11
CA PHE A 115 -6.80 -18.81 8.34
C PHE A 115 -8.17 -19.51 8.39
N ASN A 116 -9.22 -18.77 8.74
CA ASN A 116 -10.56 -19.35 8.96
C ASN A 116 -11.33 -19.53 7.64
N ALA A 117 -10.85 -18.93 6.56
CA ALA A 117 -11.36 -19.06 5.21
C ALA A 117 -10.17 -19.19 4.24
N ALA A 118 -10.43 -19.75 3.05
CA ALA A 118 -9.42 -19.85 2.01
C ALA A 118 -8.91 -18.46 1.62
N LEU A 119 -7.58 -18.32 1.55
CA LEU A 119 -6.95 -17.11 1.04
C LEU A 119 -7.14 -16.97 -0.47
N THR A 120 -7.06 -15.74 -0.97
CA THR A 120 -7.13 -15.49 -2.42
C THR A 120 -5.74 -15.52 -3.01
N LEU A 121 -5.55 -16.25 -4.11
CA LEU A 121 -4.29 -16.24 -4.85
C LEU A 121 -4.00 -14.84 -5.41
N LEU A 122 -2.74 -14.43 -5.39
CA LEU A 122 -2.31 -13.24 -6.11
C LEU A 122 -2.61 -13.41 -7.61
N PRO A 123 -3.14 -12.39 -8.29
CA PRO A 123 -3.47 -12.49 -9.70
C PRO A 123 -2.23 -12.68 -10.57
N LYS A 124 -2.39 -13.44 -11.65
CA LYS A 124 -1.31 -13.77 -12.59
C LYS A 124 -1.57 -13.26 -14.01
N HIS A 125 -2.37 -12.20 -14.14
CA HIS A 125 -2.63 -11.60 -15.44
C HIS A 125 -1.39 -10.88 -15.99
N HIS A 126 -1.22 -10.90 -17.31
CA HIS A 126 -0.14 -10.15 -17.96
C HIS A 126 -0.36 -8.64 -17.71
N PRO A 127 0.64 -7.90 -17.20
CA PRO A 127 0.52 -6.46 -16.99
C PRO A 127 0.04 -5.74 -18.25
N GLY A 128 -0.92 -4.82 -18.08
CA GLY A 128 -1.50 -4.04 -19.19
C GLY A 128 -2.58 -4.73 -20.02
N SER A 129 -2.79 -6.04 -19.85
CA SER A 129 -3.93 -6.75 -20.46
C SER A 129 -5.27 -6.26 -19.92
N GLU A 130 -6.34 -6.49 -20.68
CA GLU A 130 -7.69 -6.07 -20.27
C GLU A 130 -8.13 -6.68 -18.92
N PRO A 131 -7.95 -7.99 -18.65
CA PRO A 131 -8.26 -8.56 -17.33
C PRO A 131 -7.44 -7.93 -16.19
N PHE A 132 -6.17 -7.61 -16.45
CA PHE A 132 -5.32 -6.93 -15.47
C PHE A 132 -5.88 -5.54 -15.12
N ARG A 133 -6.28 -4.75 -16.12
CA ARG A 133 -6.85 -3.41 -15.89
C ARG A 133 -8.19 -3.48 -15.17
N GLN A 134 -9.07 -4.40 -15.54
CA GLN A 134 -10.34 -4.60 -14.85
C GLN A 134 -10.14 -4.92 -13.36
N GLN A 135 -9.17 -5.78 -13.05
CA GLN A 135 -8.87 -6.13 -11.67
C GLN A 135 -8.22 -4.98 -10.89
N LEU A 136 -7.33 -4.21 -11.52
CA LEU A 136 -6.78 -2.98 -10.95
C LEU A 136 -7.89 -2.01 -10.57
N LEU A 137 -8.83 -1.77 -11.47
CA LEU A 137 -9.97 -0.91 -11.20
C LEU A 137 -10.82 -1.49 -10.08
N ALA A 138 -11.14 -2.78 -10.07
CA ALA A 138 -11.90 -3.41 -9.00
C ALA A 138 -11.23 -3.22 -7.62
N PHE A 139 -9.92 -3.43 -7.52
CA PHE A 139 -9.18 -3.23 -6.27
C PHE A 139 -9.09 -1.76 -5.88
N ALA A 140 -8.91 -0.85 -6.84
CA ALA A 140 -8.93 0.59 -6.56
C ALA A 140 -10.31 1.04 -6.04
N HIS A 141 -11.39 0.57 -6.63
CA HIS A 141 -12.77 0.88 -6.21
C HIS A 141 -13.10 0.30 -4.84
N ALA A 142 -12.44 -0.78 -4.41
CA ALA A 142 -12.62 -1.33 -3.06
C ALA A 142 -12.23 -0.35 -1.94
N TYR A 143 -11.48 0.72 -2.25
CA TYR A 143 -11.12 1.78 -1.30
C TYR A 143 -12.08 2.97 -1.34
N LEU A 144 -13.09 3.01 -2.22
CA LEU A 144 -13.97 4.18 -2.32
C LEU A 144 -14.56 4.56 -0.96
N ASN A 145 -14.48 5.85 -0.63
CA ASN A 145 -14.84 6.45 0.65
C ASN A 145 -13.97 6.07 1.86
N THR A 146 -12.91 5.27 1.72
CA THR A 146 -11.90 5.11 2.77
C THR A 146 -11.35 6.49 3.15
N ALA A 147 -11.34 6.79 4.45
CA ALA A 147 -10.88 8.07 4.97
C ALA A 147 -9.40 8.30 4.67
N TYR A 148 -9.02 9.56 4.44
CA TYR A 148 -7.61 9.91 4.34
C TYR A 148 -6.94 9.75 5.71
N LEU A 149 -5.82 9.04 5.73
CA LEU A 149 -4.96 8.86 6.90
C LEU A 149 -3.51 8.96 6.47
N TRP A 150 -2.80 10.00 6.93
CA TRP A 150 -1.37 10.16 6.69
C TRP A 150 -0.59 8.93 7.17
N GLY A 151 0.24 8.35 6.30
CA GLY A 151 0.97 7.11 6.56
C GLY A 151 0.14 5.83 6.32
N GLY A 152 -1.16 5.92 6.05
CA GLY A 152 -2.09 4.80 5.94
C GLY A 152 -1.94 3.97 4.66
N ARG A 153 -2.15 2.65 4.76
CA ARG A 153 -2.05 1.67 3.67
C ARG A 153 -3.22 0.69 3.59
N THR A 154 -4.32 0.92 4.33
CA THR A 154 -5.42 -0.05 4.47
C THR A 154 -6.78 0.52 4.11
N VAL A 155 -7.76 -0.34 3.83
CA VAL A 155 -9.16 0.08 3.57
C VAL A 155 -9.82 0.84 4.73
N PHE A 156 -9.21 0.86 5.93
CA PHE A 156 -9.67 1.67 7.07
C PHE A 156 -9.03 3.06 7.15
N GLY A 157 -8.02 3.33 6.32
CA GLY A 157 -7.33 4.61 6.23
C GLY A 157 -6.13 4.54 5.30
N VAL A 158 -6.07 5.43 4.31
CA VAL A 158 -4.98 5.54 3.33
C VAL A 158 -4.55 6.97 3.11
N ASP A 159 -3.28 7.20 2.80
CA ASP A 159 -2.87 8.42 2.11
C ASP A 159 -2.80 8.20 0.59
N CYS A 160 -2.43 9.23 -0.18
CA CYS A 160 -2.45 9.19 -1.63
C CYS A 160 -1.53 8.10 -2.21
N SER A 161 -0.29 8.02 -1.74
CA SER A 161 0.69 7.05 -2.25
C SER A 161 0.57 5.68 -1.60
N GLY A 162 0.05 5.60 -0.38
CA GLY A 162 -0.33 4.34 0.28
C GLY A 162 -1.51 3.67 -0.41
N PHE A 163 -2.49 4.46 -0.88
CA PHE A 163 -3.59 3.97 -1.72
C PHE A 163 -3.07 3.34 -3.01
N THR A 164 -2.27 4.07 -3.80
CA THR A 164 -1.70 3.53 -5.05
C THR A 164 -0.80 2.35 -4.77
N GLN A 165 0.07 2.42 -3.76
CA GLN A 165 0.95 1.30 -3.42
C GLN A 165 0.15 0.03 -3.10
N SER A 166 -0.89 0.12 -2.27
CA SER A 166 -1.68 -1.05 -1.87
C SER A 166 -2.44 -1.69 -3.03
N VAL A 167 -2.98 -0.90 -3.97
CA VAL A 167 -3.67 -1.42 -5.17
C VAL A 167 -2.69 -2.19 -6.07
N TYR A 168 -1.53 -1.62 -6.36
CA TYR A 168 -0.57 -2.21 -7.29
C TYR A 168 0.18 -3.40 -6.68
N ARG A 169 0.39 -3.37 -5.36
CA ARG A 169 1.05 -4.45 -4.62
C ARG A 169 0.34 -5.80 -4.78
N VAL A 170 -0.99 -5.83 -4.66
CA VAL A 170 -1.76 -7.08 -4.81
C VAL A 170 -1.84 -7.56 -6.27
N LEU A 171 -1.45 -6.72 -7.24
CA LEU A 171 -1.31 -7.08 -8.66
C LEU A 171 0.11 -7.47 -9.05
N GLY A 172 1.05 -7.49 -8.09
CA GLY A 172 2.44 -7.81 -8.34
C GLY A 172 3.24 -6.70 -9.05
N ILE A 173 2.74 -5.45 -9.06
CA ILE A 173 3.51 -4.30 -9.57
C ILE A 173 4.13 -3.56 -8.38
N PRO A 174 5.47 -3.60 -8.22
CA PRO A 174 6.14 -2.96 -7.09
C PRO A 174 6.11 -1.43 -7.21
N LEU A 175 5.68 -0.77 -6.13
CA LEU A 175 5.67 0.69 -6.01
C LEU A 175 6.35 1.14 -4.72
N LEU A 176 7.17 2.17 -4.84
CA LEU A 176 7.78 2.86 -3.70
C LEU A 176 6.70 3.57 -2.85
N ARG A 177 7.04 3.91 -1.61
CA ARG A 177 6.05 4.35 -0.61
C ARG A 177 5.56 5.77 -0.83
N ASP A 178 6.46 6.69 -1.13
CA ASP A 178 6.13 8.12 -1.21
C ASP A 178 5.77 8.53 -2.64
N ALA A 179 4.85 9.49 -2.79
CA ALA A 179 4.40 9.97 -4.10
C ALA A 179 5.58 10.45 -4.99
N TYR A 180 6.55 11.17 -4.42
CA TYR A 180 7.73 11.61 -5.17
C TYR A 180 8.64 10.47 -5.61
N GLN A 181 8.68 9.35 -4.87
CA GLN A 181 9.41 8.15 -5.24
C GLN A 181 8.67 7.37 -6.33
N GLN A 182 7.36 7.23 -6.21
CA GLN A 182 6.54 6.60 -7.25
C GLN A 182 6.66 7.36 -8.59
N ALA A 183 6.78 8.68 -8.56
CA ALA A 183 6.98 9.51 -9.75
C ALA A 183 8.30 9.20 -10.49
N THR A 184 9.27 8.54 -9.86
CA THR A 184 10.50 8.10 -10.55
C THR A 184 10.34 6.76 -11.26
N GLN A 185 9.20 6.09 -11.12
CA GLN A 185 8.94 4.77 -11.71
C GLN A 185 8.11 4.88 -13.00
N GLY A 186 8.27 3.90 -13.89
CA GLY A 186 7.52 3.80 -15.15
C GLY A 186 7.94 4.76 -16.26
N GLN A 187 7.22 4.67 -17.37
CA GLN A 187 7.40 5.50 -18.56
C GLN A 187 6.60 6.80 -18.42
N VAL A 188 7.20 7.93 -18.83
CA VAL A 188 6.52 9.22 -18.90
C VAL A 188 5.54 9.24 -20.07
N LEU A 189 4.34 9.77 -19.85
CA LEU A 189 3.40 10.14 -20.92
C LEU A 189 3.44 11.65 -21.13
N ASP A 190 3.43 12.07 -22.40
CA ASP A 190 3.52 13.48 -22.77
C ASP A 190 2.17 14.19 -22.64
N PHE A 191 1.06 13.46 -22.86
CA PHE A 191 -0.29 14.02 -22.92
C PHE A 191 -1.28 13.21 -22.09
N LEU A 192 -2.20 13.92 -21.42
CA LEU A 192 -3.28 13.29 -20.65
C LEU A 192 -4.21 12.45 -21.53
N GLN A 193 -4.39 12.81 -22.80
CA GLN A 193 -5.22 12.09 -23.77
C GLN A 193 -4.68 10.69 -24.11
N GLU A 194 -3.41 10.41 -23.80
CA GLU A 194 -2.82 9.08 -23.96
C GLU A 194 -3.06 8.18 -22.74
N ALA A 195 -3.67 8.72 -21.68
CA ALA A 195 -3.91 8.02 -20.44
C ALA A 195 -4.80 6.80 -20.66
N ARG A 196 -4.45 5.74 -19.95
CA ARG A 196 -5.21 4.50 -19.86
C ARG A 196 -5.53 4.21 -18.40
N PRO A 197 -6.60 3.45 -18.12
CA PRO A 197 -6.94 3.05 -16.76
C PRO A 197 -5.74 2.38 -16.08
N GLY A 198 -5.34 2.90 -14.91
CA GLY A 198 -4.17 2.42 -14.18
C GLY A 198 -2.85 3.14 -14.49
N ASP A 199 -2.86 4.22 -15.27
CA ASP A 199 -1.74 5.16 -15.27
C ASP A 199 -1.78 6.03 -13.99
N LEU A 200 -0.63 6.46 -13.50
CA LEU A 200 -0.53 7.31 -12.31
C LEU A 200 -0.31 8.77 -12.71
N ALA A 201 -1.14 9.66 -12.22
CA ALA A 201 -0.93 11.10 -12.33
C ALA A 201 -0.34 11.65 -11.02
N PHE A 202 0.67 12.49 -11.14
CA PHE A 202 1.40 13.10 -10.04
C PHE A 202 1.27 14.61 -10.08
N PHE A 203 1.20 15.21 -8.89
CA PHE A 203 0.91 16.63 -8.72
C PHE A 203 1.95 17.28 -7.81
N ASP A 204 2.35 18.49 -8.17
CA ASP A 204 3.32 19.26 -7.41
C ASP A 204 2.68 20.36 -6.56
N ASN A 205 3.46 20.83 -5.59
CA ASN A 205 3.18 22.04 -4.85
C ASN A 205 3.80 23.27 -5.53
N ALA A 206 3.63 24.45 -4.93
CA ALA A 206 4.17 25.71 -5.47
C ALA A 206 5.71 25.72 -5.64
N GLU A 207 6.43 24.86 -4.89
CA GLU A 207 7.88 24.69 -5.01
C GLU A 207 8.30 23.63 -6.04
N GLY A 208 7.35 23.06 -6.81
CA GLY A 208 7.59 22.06 -7.84
C GLY A 208 7.91 20.67 -7.29
N ARG A 209 7.61 20.40 -6.01
CA ARG A 209 7.82 19.09 -5.36
C ARG A 209 6.57 18.25 -5.50
N ILE A 210 6.72 16.99 -5.91
CA ILE A 210 5.59 16.05 -5.97
C ILE A 210 5.07 15.78 -4.56
N THR A 211 3.80 16.11 -4.33
CA THR A 211 3.12 15.96 -3.03
C THR A 211 1.89 15.06 -3.09
N HIS A 212 1.41 14.73 -4.30
CA HIS A 212 0.19 13.93 -4.47
C HIS A 212 0.28 12.99 -5.66
N VAL A 213 -0.49 11.90 -5.60
CA VAL A 213 -0.64 10.91 -6.66
C VAL A 213 -2.08 10.40 -6.71
N GLY A 214 -2.56 10.02 -7.90
CA GLY A 214 -3.84 9.33 -8.11
C GLY A 214 -3.78 8.38 -9.30
N ILE A 215 -4.76 7.49 -9.37
CA ILE A 215 -4.92 6.50 -10.44
C ILE A 215 -5.87 7.08 -11.49
N LEU A 216 -5.40 7.26 -12.71
CA LEU A 216 -6.25 7.66 -13.83
C LEU A 216 -7.21 6.53 -14.18
N LEU A 217 -8.50 6.85 -14.28
CA LEU A 217 -9.52 5.95 -14.79
C LEU A 217 -9.64 6.07 -16.31
N ASN A 218 -9.39 7.28 -16.81
CA ASN A 218 -9.35 7.68 -18.21
C ASN A 218 -8.67 9.07 -18.27
N ASP A 219 -8.83 9.80 -19.37
CA ASP A 219 -8.27 11.13 -19.58
C ASP A 219 -9.07 12.28 -18.94
N HIS A 220 -10.19 12.01 -18.28
CA HIS A 220 -11.07 13.00 -17.66
C HIS A 220 -11.46 12.70 -16.20
N GLU A 221 -11.15 11.51 -15.68
CA GLU A 221 -11.45 11.06 -14.32
C GLU A 221 -10.22 10.46 -13.63
N ILE A 222 -10.08 10.79 -12.35
CA ILE A 222 -9.02 10.28 -11.49
C ILE A 222 -9.59 9.79 -10.16
N LEU A 223 -9.12 8.64 -9.71
CA LEU A 223 -9.38 8.08 -8.39
C LEU A 223 -8.17 8.36 -7.48
N HIS A 224 -8.39 9.08 -6.39
CA HIS A 224 -7.31 9.53 -5.49
C HIS A 224 -7.79 9.66 -4.04
N ALA A 225 -6.86 9.66 -3.08
CA ALA A 225 -7.15 9.87 -1.66
C ALA A 225 -6.93 11.33 -1.25
N SER A 226 -7.99 12.13 -1.16
CA SER A 226 -7.96 13.53 -0.71
C SER A 226 -9.14 13.82 0.21
N GLY A 227 -8.89 13.86 1.52
CA GLY A 227 -9.93 13.79 2.57
C GLY A 227 -10.56 12.40 2.71
N LYS A 228 -10.88 11.77 1.57
CA LYS A 228 -11.21 10.35 1.41
C LYS A 228 -10.80 9.88 0.02
N VAL A 229 -10.80 8.58 -0.21
CA VAL A 229 -10.69 8.02 -1.56
C VAL A 229 -11.96 8.37 -2.34
N ARG A 230 -11.79 9.06 -3.46
CA ARG A 230 -12.87 9.62 -4.27
C ARG A 230 -12.50 9.68 -5.74
N ILE A 231 -13.51 9.77 -6.59
CA ILE A 231 -13.37 10.07 -8.02
C ILE A 231 -13.63 11.56 -8.19
N ASP A 232 -12.70 12.26 -8.81
CA ASP A 232 -12.79 13.67 -9.16
C ASP A 232 -12.46 13.83 -10.66
N ALA A 233 -12.88 14.95 -11.26
CA ALA A 233 -12.53 15.24 -12.65
C ALA A 233 -11.07 15.69 -12.77
N ILE A 234 -10.44 15.46 -13.92
CA ILE A 234 -9.09 15.90 -14.22
C ILE A 234 -9.01 16.50 -15.63
N ASP A 235 -8.17 17.52 -15.78
CA ASP A 235 -7.76 18.07 -17.07
C ASP A 235 -6.23 18.29 -17.08
N THR A 236 -5.72 18.93 -18.13
CA THR A 236 -4.28 19.20 -18.29
C THR A 236 -3.72 20.15 -17.23
N GLN A 237 -4.55 20.86 -16.48
CA GLN A 237 -4.12 21.69 -15.35
C GLN A 237 -4.18 20.92 -14.01
N GLY A 238 -4.98 19.85 -13.92
CA GLY A 238 -5.03 18.94 -12.77
C GLY A 238 -6.43 18.66 -12.25
N ILE A 239 -6.56 18.37 -10.95
CA ILE A 239 -7.80 17.82 -10.38
C ILE A 239 -8.80 18.91 -10.03
N ILE A 240 -10.05 18.73 -10.43
CA ILE A 240 -11.20 19.55 -10.06
C ILE A 240 -12.08 18.72 -9.12
N ASN A 241 -12.26 19.21 -7.91
CA ASN A 241 -13.03 18.48 -6.91
C ASN A 241 -14.52 18.44 -7.27
N ALA A 242 -15.11 17.24 -7.29
CA ALA A 242 -16.46 17.02 -7.81
C ALA A 242 -17.57 17.67 -6.94
N GLU A 243 -17.33 17.90 -5.65
CA GLU A 243 -18.30 18.51 -4.74
C GLU A 243 -18.24 20.04 -4.77
N THR A 244 -17.04 20.62 -4.86
CA THR A 244 -16.83 22.06 -4.73
C THR A 244 -16.64 22.78 -6.05
N GLY A 245 -16.29 22.06 -7.13
CA GLY A 245 -15.89 22.63 -8.41
C GLY A 245 -14.54 23.34 -8.38
N VAL A 246 -13.81 23.28 -7.26
CA VAL A 246 -12.53 23.97 -7.08
C VAL A 246 -11.39 23.08 -7.57
N ARG A 247 -10.42 23.69 -8.27
CA ARG A 247 -9.16 23.03 -8.62
C ARG A 247 -8.30 22.86 -7.38
N THR A 248 -7.86 21.63 -7.11
CA THR A 248 -7.17 21.28 -5.85
C THR A 248 -5.70 20.92 -6.04
N HIS A 249 -5.35 20.28 -7.15
CA HIS A 249 -4.00 19.77 -7.41
C HIS A 249 -3.54 20.16 -8.81
N GLN A 250 -2.27 20.53 -8.96
CA GLN A 250 -1.66 20.93 -10.23
C GLN A 250 -0.97 19.74 -10.89
N LEU A 251 -1.40 19.35 -12.09
CA LEU A 251 -0.83 18.19 -12.78
C LEU A 251 0.62 18.47 -13.17
N ARG A 252 1.52 17.56 -12.80
CA ARG A 252 2.96 17.67 -13.11
C ARG A 252 3.43 16.63 -14.12
N ILE A 253 3.11 15.36 -13.89
CA ILE A 253 3.61 14.26 -14.72
C ILE A 253 2.68 13.06 -14.63
N ILE A 254 2.60 12.31 -15.73
CA ILE A 254 1.86 11.05 -15.80
C ILE A 254 2.85 9.92 -16.06
N LYS A 255 2.67 8.80 -15.35
CA LYS A 255 3.49 7.60 -15.49
C LYS A 255 2.66 6.37 -15.83
N ARG A 256 3.13 5.60 -16.78
CA ARG A 256 2.65 4.25 -17.09
C ARG A 256 3.62 3.22 -16.53
N LEU A 257 3.12 2.28 -15.72
CA LEU A 257 3.95 1.27 -15.05
C LEU A 257 4.05 -0.06 -15.81
N PHE A 258 3.21 -0.27 -16.83
CA PHE A 258 3.10 -1.51 -17.61
C PHE A 258 2.45 -1.26 -18.98
#